data_AF-A0A1Q3LNZ4-F1
#
_entry.id   AF-A0A1Q3LNZ4-F1
#
_cell.length_a   1.000
_cell.length_b   1.000
_cell.length_c   1.000
_cell.angle_alpha   90.00
_cell.angle_beta   90.00
_cell.angle_gamma   90.00
#
_symmetry.space_group_name_H-M   'P 1'
#
loop_
_entity.id
_entity.type
_entity.pdbx_description
1 polymer ?
#
loop_
_entity_poly.entity_id
_entity_poly.type
_entity_poly.pdbx_seq_one_letter_code
_entity_poly.pdbx_strand_id
1 'polypeptide(L)'
;MSDQSSTATSPFVRYVPAGYLIVSFLWRLLTPAHEYPGRFSTYLEVGLDALVIAGLVAIRAKVPTALFWIALIAGIGLFAIRLNGTASWWTGHLIYTLSPR
;
A
#
# COMPACT_ATOMS: atom_id res chain seq x y z
N MET A 1 9.13 0.94 -43.06
CA MET A 1 9.41 1.87 -41.95
C MET A 1 8.36 1.55 -40.89
N SER A 2 8.67 0.65 -39.95
CA SER A 2 7.70 0.19 -38.95
C SER A 2 7.57 1.25 -37.86
N ASP A 3 6.36 1.77 -37.70
CA ASP A 3 6.00 2.76 -36.68
C ASP A 3 6.37 2.23 -35.29
N GLN A 4 7.41 2.81 -34.68
CA GLN A 4 7.67 2.62 -33.27
C GLN A 4 6.57 3.37 -32.51
N SER A 5 5.49 2.66 -32.14
CA SER A 5 4.62 3.14 -31.08
C SER A 5 5.44 3.15 -29.79
N SER A 6 6.08 4.29 -29.50
CA SER A 6 6.62 4.59 -28.18
C SER A 6 5.45 4.50 -27.21
N THR A 7 5.29 3.33 -26.57
CA THR A 7 4.26 3.10 -25.56
C THR A 7 4.61 3.92 -24.34
N ALA A 8 4.32 5.23 -24.41
CA ALA A 8 4.46 6.16 -23.31
C ALA A 8 3.62 5.61 -22.16
N THR A 9 4.31 5.15 -21.11
CA THR A 9 3.64 4.59 -19.93
C THR A 9 2.78 5.67 -19.30
N SER A 10 1.48 5.44 -19.28
CA SER A 10 0.50 6.43 -18.85
C SER A 10 0.80 6.92 -17.43
N PRO A 11 0.54 8.20 -17.13
CA PRO A 11 0.75 8.73 -15.79
C PRO A 11 -0.08 7.95 -14.75
N PHE A 12 -1.23 7.44 -15.14
CA PHE A 12 -2.09 6.62 -14.29
C PHE A 12 -1.37 5.38 -13.75
N VAL A 13 -0.69 4.64 -14.63
CA VAL A 13 0.07 3.43 -14.24
C VAL A 13 1.22 3.76 -13.28
N ARG A 14 1.77 4.97 -13.32
CA ARG A 14 2.87 5.40 -12.46
C ARG A 14 2.41 5.82 -11.08
N TYR A 15 1.34 6.61 -11.01
CA TYR A 15 0.92 7.27 -9.77
C TYR A 15 -0.12 6.49 -8.98
N VAL A 16 -0.99 5.71 -9.64
CA VAL A 16 -2.05 4.96 -8.95
C VAL A 16 -1.50 3.91 -7.97
N PRO A 17 -0.51 3.07 -8.34
CA PRO A 17 0.04 2.09 -7.40
C PRO A 17 0.65 2.76 -6.16
N ALA A 18 1.40 3.86 -6.39
CA ALA A 18 2.03 4.60 -5.31
C ALA A 18 1.00 5.27 -4.39
N GLY A 19 0.02 5.96 -4.97
CA GLY A 19 -1.07 6.60 -4.23
C GLY A 19 -1.89 5.59 -3.43
N TYR A 20 -2.23 4.45 -4.04
CA TYR A 20 -2.95 3.37 -3.37
C TYR A 20 -2.20 2.88 -2.12
N LEU A 21 -0.90 2.57 -2.22
CA LEU A 21 -0.12 2.06 -1.09
C LEU A 21 0.01 3.10 0.03
N ILE A 22 0.26 4.36 -0.33
CA ILE A 22 0.41 5.46 0.64
C ILE A 22 -0.90 5.74 1.36
N VAL A 23 -1.99 5.92 0.62
CA VAL A 23 -3.31 6.20 1.20
C VAL A 23 -3.79 5.02 2.03
N SER A 24 -3.62 3.78 1.55
CA SER A 24 -3.98 2.58 2.32
C SER A 24 -3.19 2.48 3.62
N PHE A 25 -1.88 2.78 3.58
CA PHE A 25 -1.04 2.79 4.76
C PHE A 25 -1.50 3.85 5.76
N LEU A 26 -1.68 5.10 5.31
CA LEU A 26 -2.16 6.19 6.17
C LEU A 26 -3.54 5.91 6.74
N TRP A 27 -4.46 5.39 5.93
CA TRP A 27 -5.80 5.02 6.36
C TRP A 27 -5.76 3.99 7.48
N ARG A 28 -4.96 2.91 7.33
CA ARG A 28 -4.79 1.88 8.37
C ARG A 28 -4.05 2.39 9.59
N LEU A 29 -3.10 3.30 9.40
CA LEU A 29 -2.33 3.90 10.49
C LEU A 29 -3.20 4.84 11.35
N LEU A 30 -4.12 5.57 10.73
CA LEU A 30 -4.92 6.63 11.36
C LEU A 30 -6.32 6.19 11.78
N THR A 31 -6.91 5.19 11.13
CA THR A 31 -8.31 4.81 11.39
C THR A 31 -8.37 3.68 12.43
N PRO A 32 -9.06 3.88 13.56
CA PRO A 32 -9.24 2.84 14.57
C PRO A 32 -10.21 1.75 14.11
N ALA A 33 -9.88 0.50 14.42
CA ALA A 33 -10.68 -0.68 14.08
C ALA A 33 -12.00 -0.69 14.86
N HIS A 34 -13.12 -0.84 14.16
CA HIS A 34 -14.44 -0.98 14.79
C HIS A 34 -15.01 -2.40 14.65
N GLU A 35 -14.63 -3.15 13.62
CA GLU A 35 -15.12 -4.52 13.39
C GLU A 35 -14.03 -5.43 12.81
N TYR A 36 -14.11 -6.71 13.17
CA TYR A 36 -13.23 -7.74 12.62
C TYR A 36 -13.68 -8.13 11.21
N PRO A 37 -12.83 -8.00 10.17
CA PRO A 37 -13.16 -8.50 8.83
C PRO A 37 -13.28 -10.04 8.83
N GLY A 38 -14.01 -10.57 7.85
CA GLY A 38 -13.90 -11.99 7.53
C GLY A 38 -12.49 -12.34 7.05
N ARG A 39 -11.96 -13.51 7.47
CA ARG A 39 -10.61 -14.00 7.10
C ARG A 39 -10.33 -13.96 5.59
N PHE A 40 -11.36 -14.23 4.77
CA PHE A 40 -11.26 -14.22 3.32
C PHE A 40 -10.94 -12.82 2.76
N SER A 41 -11.64 -11.78 3.24
CA SER A 41 -11.40 -10.39 2.83
C SER A 41 -9.97 -9.98 3.17
N THR A 42 -9.49 -10.36 4.35
CA THR A 42 -8.11 -10.09 4.77
C THR A 42 -7.07 -10.68 3.81
N TYR A 43 -7.20 -11.97 3.44
CA TYR A 43 -6.25 -12.59 2.53
C TYR A 43 -6.28 -11.98 1.12
N LEU A 44 -7.46 -11.60 0.64
CA LEU A 44 -7.62 -10.94 -0.64
C LEU A 44 -6.91 -9.59 -0.66
N GLU A 45 -7.11 -8.77 0.36
CA GLU A 45 -6.43 -7.49 0.50
C GLU A 45 -4.90 -7.63 0.60
N VAL A 46 -4.42 -8.61 1.37
CA VAL A 46 -2.98 -8.90 1.47
C VAL A 46 -2.41 -9.29 0.11
N GLY A 47 -3.12 -10.15 -0.63
CA GLY A 47 -2.74 -10.54 -1.98
C GLY A 47 -2.73 -9.35 -2.95
N LEU A 48 -3.72 -8.46 -2.84
CA LEU A 48 -3.81 -7.24 -3.64
C LEU A 48 -2.65 -6.28 -3.32
N ASP A 49 -2.38 -6.02 -2.05
CA ASP A 49 -1.27 -5.16 -1.62
C ASP A 49 0.07 -5.71 -2.14
N ALA A 50 0.28 -7.03 -2.07
CA ALA A 50 1.47 -7.70 -2.62
C ALA A 50 1.56 -7.53 -4.14
N LEU A 51 0.46 -7.70 -4.86
CA LEU A 51 0.38 -7.52 -6.30
C LEU A 51 0.72 -6.07 -6.70
N VAL A 52 0.20 -5.09 -5.96
CA VAL A 52 0.47 -3.66 -6.21
C VAL A 52 1.93 -3.32 -5.96
N ILE A 53 2.55 -3.86 -4.91
CA ILE A 53 4.00 -3.72 -4.66
C ILE A 53 4.80 -4.34 -5.80
N ALA A 54 4.48 -5.56 -6.23
CA ALA A 54 5.15 -6.21 -7.34
C ALA A 54 5.04 -5.39 -8.64
N GLY A 55 3.84 -4.85 -8.92
CA GLY A 55 3.60 -3.93 -10.02
C GLY A 55 4.45 -2.66 -9.91
N LEU A 56 4.53 -2.05 -8.73
CA LEU A 56 5.36 -0.86 -8.47
C LEU A 56 6.86 -1.15 -8.72
N VAL A 57 7.36 -2.31 -8.27
CA VAL A 57 8.74 -2.74 -8.51
C VAL A 57 9.00 -2.96 -10.00
N ALA A 58 8.06 -3.58 -10.72
CA ALA A 58 8.18 -3.79 -12.16
C ALA A 58 8.27 -2.48 -12.96
N ILE A 59 7.61 -1.40 -12.49
CA ILE A 59 7.64 -0.08 -13.13
C ILE A 59 8.64 0.90 -12.50
N ARG A 60 9.50 0.45 -11.58
CA ARG A 60 10.48 1.27 -10.83
C ARG A 60 11.19 2.32 -11.69
N ALA A 61 11.67 1.95 -12.87
CA ALA A 61 12.43 2.83 -13.75
C ALA A 61 11.64 4.02 -14.29
N LYS A 62 10.30 4.00 -14.15
CA LYS A 62 9.37 4.99 -14.70
C LYS A 62 8.70 5.85 -13.63
N VAL A 63 8.98 5.59 -12.35
CA VAL A 63 8.41 6.30 -11.20
C VAL A 63 9.49 7.20 -10.59
N PRO A 64 9.17 8.43 -10.15
CA PRO A 64 10.12 9.27 -9.43
C PRO A 64 10.72 8.54 -8.22
N THR A 65 12.04 8.55 -8.08
CA THR A 65 12.78 7.76 -7.07
C THR A 65 12.24 7.97 -5.65
N ALA A 66 11.97 9.23 -5.26
CA ALA A 66 11.42 9.54 -3.94
C ALA A 66 10.04 8.90 -3.74
N LEU A 67 9.15 9.04 -4.73
CA LEU A 67 7.81 8.47 -4.67
C LEU A 67 7.84 6.94 -4.61
N PHE A 68 8.74 6.32 -5.37
CA PHE A 68 8.95 4.86 -5.33
C PHE A 68 9.32 4.38 -3.93
N TRP A 69 10.30 5.01 -3.28
CA TRP A 69 10.71 4.62 -1.93
C TRP A 69 9.63 4.87 -0.88
N ILE A 70 8.94 6.02 -0.94
CA ILE A 70 7.83 6.32 -0.03
C ILE A 70 6.73 5.26 -0.18
N ALA A 71 6.33 4.94 -1.41
CA ALA A 71 5.30 3.94 -1.66
C ALA A 71 5.75 2.51 -1.28
N LEU A 72 7.02 2.17 -1.51
CA LEU A 72 7.57 0.88 -1.12
C LEU A 72 7.61 0.72 0.41
N ILE A 73 8.06 1.75 1.13
CA ILE A 73 8.08 1.76 2.59
C ILE A 73 6.65 1.70 3.15
N ALA A 74 5.71 2.46 2.56
CA ALA A 74 4.30 2.39 2.93
C ALA A 74 3.72 0.99 2.70
N GLY A 75 4.04 0.37 1.56
CA GLY A 75 3.67 -1.01 1.24
C GLY A 75 4.22 -2.00 2.27
N ILE A 76 5.51 -1.95 2.58
CA ILE A 76 6.12 -2.80 3.62
C ILE A 76 5.48 -2.52 4.99
N GLY A 77 5.18 -1.25 5.30
CA GLY A 77 4.50 -0.82 6.53
C GLY A 77 3.12 -1.45 6.68
N LEU A 78 2.36 -1.63 5.59
CA LEU A 78 1.09 -2.37 5.60
C LEU A 78 1.27 -3.81 6.08
N PHE A 79 2.31 -4.50 5.62
CA PHE A 79 2.61 -5.87 6.08
C PHE A 79 3.11 -5.89 7.52
N ALA A 80 3.94 -4.92 7.91
CA ALA A 80 4.44 -4.80 9.28
C ALA A 80 3.31 -4.60 10.29
N ILE A 81 2.30 -3.78 9.97
CA ILE A 81 1.07 -3.65 10.75
C ILE A 81 0.40 -5.03 10.89
N ARG A 82 0.16 -5.71 9.76
CA ARG A 82 -0.55 -7.00 9.75
C ARG A 82 0.16 -8.13 10.49
N LEU A 83 1.49 -8.10 10.61
CA LEU A 83 2.30 -9.17 11.23
C LEU A 83 2.55 -8.96 12.75
N ASN A 84 2.18 -7.82 13.34
CA ASN A 84 2.56 -7.47 14.71
C ASN A 84 1.58 -7.96 15.81
N GLY A 85 0.86 -9.08 15.61
CA GLY A 85 0.00 -9.72 16.63
C GLY A 85 -1.51 -9.71 16.35
N THR A 86 -2.28 -10.43 17.19
CA THR A 86 -3.74 -10.64 17.08
C THR A 86 -4.59 -9.41 17.44
N ALA A 87 -4.00 -8.24 17.64
CA ALA A 87 -4.71 -6.95 17.66
C ALA A 87 -4.22 -6.04 16.52
N SER A 88 -3.00 -6.27 16.05
CA SER A 88 -2.26 -5.45 15.08
C SER A 88 -2.68 -5.67 13.65
N TRP A 89 -3.49 -6.69 13.37
CA TRP A 89 -4.11 -6.86 12.05
C TRP A 89 -4.97 -5.66 11.60
N TRP A 90 -5.34 -4.73 12.50
CA TRP A 90 -6.32 -3.66 12.22
C TRP A 90 -6.08 -2.25 12.83
N THR A 91 -4.99 -1.92 13.55
CA THR A 91 -4.95 -0.66 14.34
C THR A 91 -3.83 0.33 13.96
N GLY A 92 -4.19 1.57 13.60
CA GLY A 92 -4.50 2.67 14.52
C GLY A 92 -3.44 3.02 15.59
N HIS A 93 -2.22 2.51 15.50
CA HIS A 93 -1.23 2.56 16.59
C HIS A 93 -0.95 3.97 17.13
N LEU A 94 -1.01 5.00 16.27
CA LEU A 94 -0.74 6.37 16.68
C LEU A 94 -1.89 6.97 17.53
N ILE A 95 -3.16 6.76 17.16
CA ILE A 95 -4.28 7.31 17.93
C ILE A 95 -4.43 6.60 19.28
N TYR A 96 -4.24 5.28 19.32
CA TYR A 96 -4.28 4.52 20.58
C TYR A 96 -3.14 4.91 21.54
N THR A 97 -1.96 5.29 21.02
CA THR A 97 -0.84 5.74 21.87
C THR A 97 -0.95 7.21 22.29
N LEU A 98 -1.55 8.07 21.45
CA LEU A 98 -1.70 9.51 21.75
C LEU A 98 -2.96 9.83 22.58
N SER A 99 -3.97 8.96 22.59
CA SER A 99 -5.18 9.14 23.40
C SER A 99 -5.55 7.84 24.12
N PRO A 100 -4.86 7.51 25.24
CA PRO A 100 -5.36 6.50 26.16
C PRO A 100 -6.61 7.06 26.83
N ARG A 101 -7.77 6.45 26.56
CA ARG A 101 -9.00 6.65 27.36
C ARG A 101 -9.28 5.39 28.14
#